data_AF-A0A954CG35-F1
#
_entry.id   AF-A0A954CG35-F1
#
_cell.length_a   1.000
_cell.length_b   1.000
_cell.length_c   1.000
_cell.angle_alpha   90.00
_cell.angle_beta   90.00
_cell.angle_gamma   90.00
#
_symmetry.space_group_name_H-M   'P 1'
#
loop_
_entity.id
_entity.type
_entity.pdbx_description
1 polymer ?
#
loop_
_entity_poly.entity_id
_entity_poly.type
_entity_poly.pdbx_seq_one_letter_code
_entity_poly.pdbx_strand_id
1 'polypeptide(L)'
;MADVSKFIAKADEALKKRNYDYAIQMYQSAMEADPSNPEARRNYRLALIRKYDAQGYPKGFGFGGLKTIAISKNPEKLLVEYEKLVEKDPKGIKYNLRVAETLAAMGHHEGACAVLEFAAKAGDVKGEKLAPQLFMLLAKEYGEVGKGQEATKILARAAKLAPNDKQIQTLQKELAAKNYNAGVSGAKSSYDLVRNRDEATLLEKMRSGQITEEDAELLLAEEEKKLQENPLDRRAIRSVGEILVKRKKYLEAYKRLMDFMKVDPSASEVGELASKYKNQYYDGMIQLCIKKAHAEPAKAAAYQAKANEFREERKKFQLEDWGMQVQAAPTDLDKRFHYGQALFDAGNESEAFKQFQKAVKSPKFSKKAGLMMGQCLLTMGRIEMAEMAFQQVEKQLTDGDEDLQKDLMYFEAELMEKKGDVPGALDKFRELYMQDMEFRDVEARIEHLKGGTPA
;
A
#
# COMPACT_ATOMS: atom_id res chain seq x y z
N MET A 1 9.70 10.91 -38.78
CA MET A 1 8.46 11.59 -38.34
C MET A 1 8.53 13.02 -38.82
N ALA A 2 7.43 13.57 -39.35
CA ALA A 2 7.36 14.99 -39.64
C ALA A 2 7.34 15.78 -38.33
N ASP A 3 8.01 16.93 -38.27
CA ASP A 3 7.90 17.83 -37.13
C ASP A 3 6.52 18.50 -37.14
N VAL A 4 5.64 17.98 -36.28
CA VAL A 4 4.27 18.49 -36.10
C VAL A 4 4.11 19.37 -34.87
N SER A 5 5.20 19.65 -34.14
CA SER A 5 5.15 20.36 -32.85
C SER A 5 4.53 21.75 -32.97
N LYS A 6 4.73 22.44 -34.10
CA LYS A 6 4.10 23.74 -34.36
C LYS A 6 2.58 23.66 -34.53
N PHE A 7 2.07 22.60 -35.16
CA PHE A 7 0.63 22.40 -35.30
C PHE A 7 0.00 22.07 -33.94
N ILE A 8 0.64 21.18 -33.17
CA ILE A 8 0.19 20.79 -31.82
C ILE A 8 0.18 22.00 -30.87
N ALA A 9 1.26 22.78 -30.82
CA ALA A 9 1.34 23.96 -29.94
C ALA A 9 0.24 25.00 -30.24
N LYS A 10 -0.02 25.26 -31.53
CA LYS A 10 -1.13 26.14 -31.95
C LYS A 10 -2.49 25.56 -31.56
N ALA A 11 -2.68 24.25 -31.74
CA ALA A 11 -3.90 23.56 -31.38
C ALA A 11 -4.18 23.61 -29.87
N ASP A 12 -3.16 23.38 -29.04
CA ASP A 12 -3.23 23.46 -27.58
C ASP A 12 -3.57 24.87 -27.10
N GLU A 13 -2.92 25.89 -27.67
CA GLU A 13 -3.21 27.29 -27.34
C GLU A 13 -4.66 27.66 -27.71
N ALA A 14 -5.11 27.26 -28.90
CA ALA A 14 -6.49 27.46 -29.34
C ALA A 14 -7.49 26.75 -28.42
N LEU A 15 -7.19 25.51 -28.02
CA LEU A 15 -8.02 24.73 -27.11
C LEU A 15 -8.12 25.38 -25.73
N LYS A 16 -7.01 25.93 -25.20
CA LYS A 16 -6.99 26.71 -23.94
C LYS A 16 -7.86 27.95 -24.03
N LYS A 17 -7.84 28.64 -25.18
CA LYS A 17 -8.68 29.81 -25.49
C LYS A 17 -10.13 29.44 -25.85
N ARG A 18 -10.52 28.15 -25.76
CA ARG A 18 -11.84 27.61 -26.15
C ARG A 18 -12.20 27.88 -27.62
N ASN A 19 -11.21 28.14 -28.47
CA ASN A 19 -11.38 28.22 -29.91
C ASN A 19 -11.31 26.80 -30.49
N TYR A 20 -12.41 26.05 -30.33
CA TYR A 20 -12.44 24.62 -30.62
C TYR A 20 -12.27 24.30 -32.10
N ASP A 21 -12.89 25.07 -33.00
CA ASP A 21 -12.79 24.82 -34.45
C ASP A 21 -11.37 24.96 -34.96
N TYR A 22 -10.67 26.01 -34.53
CA TYR A 22 -9.26 26.19 -34.89
C TYR A 22 -8.36 25.13 -34.25
N ALA A 23 -8.62 24.75 -32.99
CA ALA A 23 -7.88 23.66 -32.35
C ALA A 23 -8.04 22.34 -33.12
N ILE A 24 -9.27 21.98 -33.50
CA ILE A 24 -9.61 20.79 -34.28
C ILE A 24 -8.86 20.80 -35.62
N GLN A 25 -8.90 21.92 -36.35
CA GLN A 25 -8.21 22.05 -37.64
C GLN A 25 -6.69 21.86 -37.52
N MET A 26 -6.07 22.43 -36.47
CA MET A 26 -4.63 22.30 -36.25
C MET A 26 -4.25 20.87 -35.84
N TYR A 27 -5.07 20.18 -35.04
CA TYR A 27 -4.86 18.75 -34.77
C TYR A 27 -5.04 17.88 -36.01
N GLN A 28 -6.00 18.17 -36.87
CA GLN A 28 -6.17 17.47 -38.15
C GLN A 28 -4.94 17.65 -39.04
N SER A 29 -4.41 18.88 -39.13
CA SER A 29 -3.17 19.17 -39.87
C SER A 29 -1.97 18.39 -39.32
N ALA A 30 -1.88 18.24 -38.00
CA ALA A 30 -0.85 17.42 -37.37
C ALA A 30 -1.03 15.91 -37.70
N MET A 31 -2.27 15.40 -37.69
CA MET A 31 -2.57 14.00 -38.03
C MET A 31 -2.39 13.67 -39.53
N GLU A 32 -2.57 14.64 -40.42
CA GLU A 32 -2.27 14.49 -41.84
C GLU A 32 -0.76 14.41 -42.08
N ALA A 33 0.02 15.25 -41.37
CA ALA A 33 1.47 15.28 -41.49
C ALA A 33 2.18 14.12 -40.78
N ASP A 34 1.64 13.66 -39.65
CA ASP A 34 2.10 12.47 -38.92
C ASP A 34 0.90 11.64 -38.43
N PRO A 35 0.43 10.68 -39.26
CA PRO A 35 -0.69 9.83 -38.90
C PRO A 35 -0.46 8.94 -37.68
N SER A 36 0.78 8.73 -37.22
CA SER A 36 1.03 7.92 -36.01
C SER A 36 1.11 8.75 -34.74
N ASN A 37 1.08 10.09 -34.83
CA ASN A 37 1.30 10.94 -33.67
C ASN A 37 0.25 10.72 -32.56
N PRO A 38 0.65 10.20 -31.38
CA PRO A 38 -0.30 9.82 -30.34
C PRO A 38 -0.92 11.03 -29.63
N GLU A 39 -0.18 12.14 -29.54
CA GLU A 39 -0.64 13.38 -28.92
C GLU A 39 -1.72 14.05 -29.77
N ALA A 40 -1.47 14.24 -31.06
CA ALA A 40 -2.43 14.82 -32.00
C ALA A 40 -3.75 14.02 -32.02
N ARG A 41 -3.68 12.68 -32.11
CA ARG A 41 -4.88 11.83 -32.12
C ARG A 41 -5.70 11.89 -30.83
N ARG A 42 -5.04 11.91 -29.68
CA ARG A 42 -5.72 12.00 -28.37
C ARG A 42 -6.35 13.39 -28.18
N ASN A 43 -5.60 14.44 -28.49
CA ASN A 43 -6.04 15.81 -28.23
C ASN A 43 -7.08 16.29 -29.24
N TYR A 44 -7.06 15.80 -30.48
CA TYR A 44 -8.15 15.98 -31.45
C TYR A 44 -9.51 15.52 -30.87
N ARG A 45 -9.57 14.30 -30.32
CA ARG A 45 -10.80 13.74 -29.75
C ARG A 45 -11.23 14.49 -28.50
N LEU A 46 -10.28 14.92 -27.67
CA LEU A 46 -10.55 15.78 -26.52
C LEU A 46 -11.12 17.14 -26.94
N ALA A 47 -10.61 17.74 -28.02
CA ALA A 47 -11.11 19.00 -28.56
C ALA A 47 -12.54 18.85 -29.07
N LEU A 48 -12.87 17.74 -29.76
CA LEU A 48 -14.23 17.41 -30.17
C LEU A 48 -15.18 17.27 -28.98
N ILE A 49 -14.80 16.51 -27.93
CA ILE A 49 -15.62 16.40 -26.71
C ILE A 49 -15.85 17.77 -26.08
N ARG A 50 -14.80 18.58 -25.89
CA ARG A 50 -14.93 19.89 -25.26
C ARG A 50 -15.81 20.85 -26.07
N LYS A 51 -15.74 20.77 -27.40
CA LYS A 51 -16.63 21.51 -28.29
C LYS A 51 -18.09 21.13 -28.04
N TYR A 52 -18.41 19.83 -28.07
CA TYR A 52 -19.80 19.38 -27.94
C TYR A 52 -20.34 19.46 -26.52
N ASP A 53 -19.50 19.32 -25.50
CA ASP A 53 -19.90 19.58 -24.11
C ASP A 53 -20.25 21.08 -23.92
N ALA A 54 -19.64 21.99 -24.69
CA ALA A 54 -19.94 23.43 -24.66
C ALA A 54 -21.08 23.87 -25.60
N GLN A 55 -21.22 23.25 -26.76
CA GLN A 55 -22.12 23.69 -27.85
C GLN A 55 -23.31 22.74 -28.09
N GLY A 56 -23.33 21.57 -27.44
CA GLY A 56 -24.29 20.50 -27.68
C GLY A 56 -23.79 19.49 -28.72
N TYR A 57 -24.19 18.22 -28.54
CA TYR A 57 -23.85 17.14 -29.47
C TYR A 57 -24.74 17.18 -30.72
N PRO A 58 -24.20 16.86 -31.91
CA PRO A 58 -24.98 16.79 -33.14
C PRO A 58 -26.06 15.70 -33.03
N LYS A 59 -27.29 15.99 -33.47
CA LYS A 59 -28.39 15.00 -33.49
C LYS A 59 -28.05 13.88 -34.48
N GLY A 60 -28.21 12.64 -34.04
CA GLY A 60 -27.77 11.44 -34.75
C GLY A 60 -28.35 11.31 -36.16
N PHE A 61 -27.47 11.21 -37.16
CA PHE A 61 -27.82 10.80 -38.51
C PHE A 61 -27.41 9.34 -38.70
N GLY A 62 -28.39 8.47 -38.98
CA GLY A 62 -28.15 7.06 -39.30
C GLY A 62 -27.44 6.94 -40.65
N PHE A 63 -26.12 6.79 -40.64
CA PHE A 63 -25.40 6.30 -41.81
C PHE A 63 -25.46 4.77 -41.83
N GLY A 64 -25.85 4.23 -42.99
CA GLY A 64 -25.87 2.82 -43.30
C GLY A 64 -24.52 2.12 -43.07
N GLY A 65 -24.55 0.80 -43.10
CA GLY A 65 -23.51 -0.11 -42.63
C GLY A 65 -22.06 0.34 -42.86
N LEU A 66 -21.22 0.20 -41.84
CA LEU A 66 -19.79 0.45 -41.97
C LEU A 66 -19.20 -0.54 -42.97
N LYS A 67 -18.57 -0.02 -44.02
CA LYS A 67 -17.69 -0.82 -44.88
C LYS A 67 -16.59 -1.40 -44.00
N THR A 68 -16.29 -2.68 -44.14
CA THR A 68 -15.18 -3.34 -43.43
C THR A 68 -13.87 -3.08 -44.18
N ILE A 69 -12.75 -3.02 -43.45
CA ILE A 69 -11.39 -2.86 -44.02
C ILE A 69 -11.07 -3.93 -45.05
N ALA A 70 -11.61 -5.15 -44.88
CA ALA A 70 -11.47 -6.26 -45.82
C ALA A 70 -11.97 -5.96 -47.26
N ILE A 71 -12.67 -4.85 -47.48
CA ILE A 71 -13.31 -4.49 -48.75
C ILE A 71 -12.68 -3.20 -49.37
N SER A 72 -11.83 -2.47 -48.65
CA SER A 72 -11.30 -1.18 -49.13
C SER A 72 -9.95 -1.34 -49.87
N LYS A 73 -9.89 -0.84 -51.11
CA LYS A 73 -8.64 -0.71 -51.89
C LYS A 73 -7.80 0.52 -51.49
N ASN A 74 -8.27 1.36 -50.57
CA ASN A 74 -7.59 2.60 -50.16
C ASN A 74 -7.79 2.87 -48.64
N PRO A 75 -6.84 2.43 -47.78
CA PRO A 75 -6.90 2.61 -46.33
C PRO A 75 -6.86 4.07 -45.86
N GLU A 76 -6.14 4.96 -46.56
CA GLU A 76 -6.05 6.38 -46.21
C GLU A 76 -7.39 7.09 -46.36
N LYS A 77 -8.07 6.85 -47.49
CA LYS A 77 -9.41 7.39 -47.72
C LYS A 77 -10.40 6.87 -46.68
N LEU A 78 -10.27 5.60 -46.30
CA LEU A 78 -11.12 4.97 -45.29
C LEU A 78 -10.87 5.56 -43.89
N LEU A 79 -9.62 5.88 -43.54
CA LEU A 79 -9.28 6.56 -42.29
C LEU A 79 -9.98 7.92 -42.21
N VAL A 80 -9.95 8.70 -43.29
CA VAL A 80 -10.65 10.00 -43.36
C VAL A 80 -12.17 9.83 -43.22
N GLU A 81 -12.75 8.81 -43.84
CA GLU A 81 -14.19 8.50 -43.70
C GLU A 81 -14.55 8.14 -42.24
N TYR A 82 -13.73 7.37 -41.55
CA TYR A 82 -13.97 7.03 -40.14
C TYR A 82 -13.72 8.20 -39.19
N GLU A 83 -12.73 9.06 -39.43
CA GLU A 83 -12.51 10.26 -38.60
C GLU A 83 -13.69 11.23 -38.69
N LYS A 84 -14.36 11.33 -39.86
CA LYS A 84 -15.64 12.08 -39.99
C LYS A 84 -16.79 11.47 -39.18
N LEU A 85 -16.75 10.17 -38.88
CA LEU A 85 -17.73 9.54 -38.00
C LEU A 85 -17.38 9.79 -36.52
N VAL A 86 -16.08 9.81 -36.18
CA VAL A 86 -15.59 10.20 -34.85
C VAL A 86 -15.95 11.65 -34.54
N GLU A 87 -15.94 12.57 -35.51
CA GLU A 87 -16.45 13.93 -35.30
C GLU A 87 -17.91 13.94 -34.83
N LYS A 88 -18.75 13.02 -35.31
CA LYS A 88 -20.18 12.99 -34.94
C LYS A 88 -20.43 12.33 -33.59
N ASP A 89 -19.64 11.33 -33.25
CA ASP A 89 -19.68 10.63 -31.98
C ASP A 89 -18.25 10.35 -31.46
N PRO A 90 -17.63 11.34 -30.80
CA PRO A 90 -16.24 11.23 -30.39
C PRO A 90 -16.01 10.14 -29.34
N LYS A 91 -17.02 9.84 -28.51
CA LYS A 91 -16.95 8.83 -27.44
C LYS A 91 -17.31 7.42 -27.94
N GLY A 92 -17.91 7.31 -29.12
CA GLY A 92 -18.34 6.04 -29.71
C GLY A 92 -17.19 5.05 -29.90
N ILE A 93 -17.25 3.93 -29.17
CA ILE A 93 -16.26 2.84 -29.27
C ILE A 93 -16.21 2.30 -30.70
N LYS A 94 -17.37 2.18 -31.35
CA LYS A 94 -17.51 1.66 -32.71
C LYS A 94 -16.64 2.39 -33.74
N TYR A 95 -16.65 3.72 -33.74
CA TYR A 95 -15.92 4.53 -34.74
C TYR A 95 -14.44 4.61 -34.42
N ASN A 96 -14.10 4.81 -33.14
CA ASN A 96 -12.71 4.82 -32.70
C ASN A 96 -12.01 3.47 -32.93
N LEU A 97 -12.71 2.35 -32.74
CA LEU A 97 -12.19 1.01 -33.06
C LEU A 97 -11.83 0.90 -34.54
N ARG A 98 -12.66 1.41 -35.44
CA ARG A 98 -12.44 1.35 -36.90
C ARG A 98 -11.29 2.24 -37.36
N VAL A 99 -11.16 3.43 -36.75
CA VAL A 99 -9.97 4.27 -36.93
C VAL A 99 -8.72 3.50 -36.52
N ALA A 100 -8.71 2.89 -35.34
CA ALA A 100 -7.56 2.17 -34.83
C ALA A 100 -7.19 0.95 -35.69
N GLU A 101 -8.16 0.16 -36.13
CA GLU A 101 -7.93 -0.95 -37.07
C GLU A 101 -7.30 -0.46 -38.38
N THR A 102 -7.76 0.68 -38.90
CA THR A 102 -7.22 1.26 -40.14
C THR A 102 -5.79 1.74 -39.96
N LEU A 103 -5.49 2.37 -38.82
CA LEU A 103 -4.14 2.79 -38.47
C LEU A 103 -3.18 1.61 -38.32
N ALA A 104 -3.61 0.57 -37.59
CA ALA A 104 -2.84 -0.65 -37.41
C ALA A 104 -2.55 -1.32 -38.77
N ALA A 105 -3.54 -1.37 -39.67
CA ALA A 105 -3.36 -1.92 -41.02
C ALA A 105 -2.36 -1.12 -41.88
N MET A 106 -2.20 0.18 -41.59
CA MET A 106 -1.19 1.05 -42.24
C MET A 106 0.15 1.08 -41.48
N GLY A 107 0.32 0.29 -40.40
CA GLY A 107 1.53 0.25 -39.59
C GLY A 107 1.69 1.42 -38.60
N HIS A 108 0.65 2.25 -38.41
CA HIS A 108 0.65 3.37 -37.48
C HIS A 108 0.25 2.94 -36.06
N HIS A 109 1.06 2.07 -35.45
CA HIS A 109 0.75 1.41 -34.18
C HIS A 109 0.62 2.39 -32.99
N GLU A 110 1.50 3.39 -32.87
CA GLU A 110 1.42 4.38 -31.78
C GLU A 110 0.12 5.20 -31.86
N GLY A 111 -0.26 5.58 -33.08
CA GLY A 111 -1.52 6.24 -33.35
C GLY A 111 -2.72 5.36 -33.00
N ALA A 112 -2.70 4.08 -33.38
CA ALA A 112 -3.75 3.12 -33.03
C ALA A 112 -3.90 2.97 -31.51
N CYS A 113 -2.80 2.83 -30.76
CA CYS A 113 -2.81 2.79 -29.30
C CYS A 113 -3.48 4.03 -28.70
N ALA A 114 -3.12 5.23 -29.16
CA ALA A 114 -3.69 6.47 -28.62
C ALA A 114 -5.22 6.57 -28.80
N VAL A 115 -5.73 6.11 -29.95
CA VAL A 115 -7.17 6.08 -30.23
C VAL A 115 -7.89 5.06 -29.33
N LEU A 116 -7.31 3.88 -29.15
CA LEU A 116 -7.89 2.80 -28.35
C LEU A 116 -7.85 3.12 -26.85
N GLU A 117 -6.75 3.70 -26.35
CA GLU A 117 -6.61 4.21 -24.98
C GLU A 117 -7.70 5.26 -24.68
N PHE A 118 -7.90 6.19 -25.62
CA PHE A 118 -8.95 7.18 -25.51
C PHE A 118 -10.34 6.54 -25.46
N ALA A 119 -10.66 5.63 -26.40
CA ALA A 119 -11.96 4.98 -26.47
C ALA A 119 -12.26 4.16 -25.20
N ALA A 120 -11.24 3.50 -24.63
CA ALA A 120 -11.39 2.75 -23.38
C ALA A 120 -11.65 3.64 -22.16
N LYS A 121 -11.20 4.90 -22.18
CA LYS A 121 -11.36 5.85 -21.08
C LYS A 121 -12.62 6.71 -21.20
N ALA A 122 -12.92 7.18 -22.41
CA ALA A 122 -13.98 8.14 -22.68
C ALA A 122 -15.29 7.49 -23.15
N GLY A 123 -15.24 6.27 -23.69
CA GLY A 123 -16.42 5.51 -24.09
C GLY A 123 -17.06 4.77 -22.92
N ASP A 124 -18.36 4.47 -23.05
CA ASP A 124 -19.05 3.60 -22.10
C ASP A 124 -18.72 2.13 -22.40
N VAL A 125 -17.68 1.62 -21.74
CA VAL A 125 -17.23 0.23 -21.90
C VAL A 125 -18.09 -0.76 -21.11
N LYS A 126 -18.97 -0.31 -20.21
CA LYS A 126 -19.78 -1.19 -19.36
C LYS A 126 -20.99 -1.69 -20.15
N GLY A 127 -21.01 -2.97 -20.48
CA GLY A 127 -22.12 -3.60 -21.22
C GLY A 127 -22.07 -3.41 -22.75
N GLU A 128 -21.04 -2.74 -23.27
CA GLU A 128 -20.83 -2.57 -24.71
C GLU A 128 -20.28 -3.87 -25.34
N LYS A 129 -20.91 -4.33 -26.43
CA LYS A 129 -20.56 -5.58 -27.13
C LYS A 129 -19.18 -5.51 -27.78
N LEU A 130 -18.71 -4.31 -28.14
CA LEU A 130 -17.40 -4.10 -28.77
C LEU A 130 -16.25 -3.96 -27.76
N ALA A 131 -16.52 -3.90 -26.45
CA ALA A 131 -15.48 -3.74 -25.43
C ALA A 131 -14.41 -4.86 -25.44
N PRO A 132 -14.74 -6.16 -25.61
CA PRO A 132 -13.71 -7.20 -25.74
C PRO A 132 -12.79 -6.98 -26.95
N GLN A 133 -13.36 -6.58 -28.09
CA GLN A 133 -12.61 -6.33 -29.33
C GLN A 133 -11.69 -5.10 -29.19
N LEU A 134 -12.16 -4.06 -28.51
CA LEU A 134 -11.37 -2.88 -28.16
C LEU A 134 -10.13 -3.24 -27.35
N PHE A 135 -10.31 -3.97 -26.25
CA PHE A 135 -9.18 -4.37 -25.40
C PHE A 135 -8.25 -5.37 -26.09
N MET A 136 -8.79 -6.29 -26.89
CA MET A 136 -7.98 -7.22 -27.67
C MET A 136 -7.09 -6.49 -28.67
N LEU A 137 -7.64 -5.55 -29.44
CA LEU A 137 -6.86 -4.77 -30.39
C LEU A 137 -5.82 -3.89 -29.67
N LEU A 138 -6.19 -3.24 -28.56
CA LEU A 138 -5.24 -2.44 -27.77
C LEU A 138 -4.06 -3.27 -27.27
N ALA A 139 -4.33 -4.49 -26.79
CA ALA A 139 -3.27 -5.40 -26.38
C ALA A 139 -2.37 -5.81 -27.55
N LYS A 140 -2.94 -6.09 -28.73
CA LYS A 140 -2.16 -6.39 -29.93
C LYS A 140 -1.24 -5.24 -30.30
N GLU A 141 -1.77 -4.02 -30.38
CA GLU A 141 -0.97 -2.84 -30.75
C GLU A 141 0.09 -2.51 -29.69
N TYR A 142 -0.19 -2.68 -28.40
CA TYR A 142 0.82 -2.62 -27.34
C TYR A 142 1.96 -3.61 -27.54
N GLY A 143 1.68 -4.81 -28.06
CA GLY A 143 2.70 -5.78 -28.45
C GLY A 143 3.60 -5.26 -29.57
N GLU A 144 3.04 -4.60 -30.58
CA GLU A 144 3.79 -4.05 -31.73
C GLU A 144 4.64 -2.82 -31.33
N VAL A 145 4.20 -1.99 -30.38
CA VAL A 145 4.99 -0.85 -29.87
C VAL A 145 5.90 -1.19 -28.69
N GLY A 146 6.14 -2.48 -28.41
CA GLY A 146 7.07 -2.93 -27.36
C GLY A 146 6.56 -2.80 -25.92
N LYS A 147 5.29 -2.47 -25.71
CA LYS A 147 4.62 -2.42 -24.40
C LYS A 147 4.08 -3.79 -23.97
N GLY A 148 4.91 -4.83 -24.06
CA GLY A 148 4.50 -6.23 -23.92
C GLY A 148 3.85 -6.61 -22.58
N GLN A 149 4.24 -5.98 -21.47
CA GLN A 149 3.61 -6.22 -20.15
C GLN A 149 2.23 -5.59 -20.05
N GLU A 150 2.07 -4.36 -20.54
CA GLU A 150 0.77 -3.67 -20.58
C GLU A 150 -0.18 -4.38 -21.55
N ALA A 151 0.35 -4.93 -22.66
CA ALA A 151 -0.40 -5.78 -23.58
C ALA A 151 -1.05 -6.96 -22.85
N THR A 152 -0.30 -7.68 -22.01
CA THR A 152 -0.83 -8.81 -21.23
C THR A 152 -1.90 -8.38 -20.22
N LYS A 153 -1.70 -7.26 -19.51
CA LYS A 153 -2.68 -6.72 -18.55
C LYS A 153 -3.99 -6.33 -19.22
N ILE A 154 -3.91 -5.65 -20.37
CA ILE A 154 -5.08 -5.24 -21.14
C ILE A 154 -5.80 -6.46 -21.73
N LEU A 155 -5.06 -7.44 -22.25
CA LEU A 155 -5.65 -8.65 -22.81
C LEU A 155 -6.39 -9.49 -21.76
N ALA A 156 -5.93 -9.48 -20.50
CA ALA A 156 -6.64 -10.10 -19.39
C ALA A 156 -8.01 -9.46 -19.14
N ARG A 157 -8.18 -8.15 -19.42
CA ARG A 157 -9.51 -7.50 -19.35
C ARG A 157 -10.41 -7.99 -20.48
N ALA A 158 -9.89 -8.12 -21.70
CA ALA A 158 -10.63 -8.69 -22.83
C ALA A 158 -11.11 -10.12 -22.52
N ALA A 159 -10.22 -10.97 -21.97
CA ALA A 159 -10.52 -12.36 -21.62
C ALA A 159 -11.58 -12.48 -20.51
N LYS A 160 -11.64 -11.54 -19.56
CA LYS A 160 -12.72 -11.51 -18.56
C LYS A 160 -14.09 -11.22 -19.18
N LEU A 161 -14.14 -10.37 -20.20
CA LEU A 161 -15.39 -9.99 -20.87
C LEU A 161 -15.86 -11.03 -21.89
N ALA A 162 -14.91 -11.76 -22.52
CA ALA A 162 -15.20 -12.80 -23.51
C ALA A 162 -14.26 -14.02 -23.33
N PRO A 163 -14.47 -14.85 -22.29
CA PRO A 163 -13.55 -15.94 -21.92
C PRO A 163 -13.42 -17.04 -22.97
N ASN A 164 -14.45 -17.22 -23.81
CA ASN A 164 -14.51 -18.25 -24.85
C ASN A 164 -14.13 -17.73 -26.24
N ASP A 165 -13.63 -16.49 -26.36
CA ASP A 165 -13.22 -15.93 -27.64
C ASP A 165 -11.87 -16.53 -28.08
N LYS A 166 -11.89 -17.24 -29.21
CA LYS A 166 -10.71 -17.92 -29.76
C LYS A 166 -9.60 -16.95 -30.18
N GLN A 167 -9.93 -15.73 -30.62
CA GLN A 167 -8.94 -14.74 -31.03
C GLN A 167 -8.18 -14.21 -29.81
N ILE A 168 -8.90 -13.95 -28.71
CA ILE A 168 -8.29 -13.53 -27.43
C ILE A 168 -7.35 -14.61 -26.91
N GLN A 169 -7.79 -15.87 -26.87
CA GLN A 169 -6.97 -16.99 -26.41
C GLN A 169 -5.71 -17.22 -27.27
N THR A 170 -5.83 -17.01 -28.59
CA THR A 170 -4.69 -17.12 -29.52
C THR A 170 -3.69 -16.01 -29.25
N LEU A 171 -4.15 -14.76 -29.15
CA LEU A 171 -3.31 -13.60 -28.89
C LEU A 171 -2.61 -13.69 -27.52
N GLN A 172 -3.25 -14.31 -26.51
CA GLN A 172 -2.61 -14.55 -25.20
C GLN A 172 -1.37 -15.44 -25.34
N LYS A 173 -1.45 -16.50 -26.14
CA LYS A 173 -0.32 -17.40 -26.41
C LYS A 173 0.77 -16.70 -27.22
N GLU A 174 0.38 -15.94 -28.24
CA GLU A 174 1.32 -15.18 -29.09
C GLU A 174 2.10 -14.13 -28.30
N LEU A 175 1.42 -13.34 -27.45
CA LEU A 175 2.09 -12.33 -26.62
C LEU A 175 2.97 -12.97 -25.54
N ALA A 176 2.56 -14.10 -24.96
CA ALA A 176 3.40 -14.85 -24.05
C ALA A 176 4.69 -15.34 -24.73
N ALA A 177 4.58 -15.87 -25.95
CA ALA A 177 5.72 -16.31 -26.74
C ALA A 177 6.61 -15.15 -27.23
N LYS A 178 6.03 -14.04 -27.69
CA LYS A 178 6.76 -12.82 -28.07
C LYS A 178 7.52 -12.23 -26.87
N ASN A 179 6.90 -12.17 -25.68
CA ASN A 179 7.56 -11.69 -24.47
C ASN A 179 8.69 -12.61 -23.97
N TYR A 180 8.56 -13.92 -24.19
CA TYR A 180 9.62 -14.90 -23.92
C TYR A 180 10.80 -14.74 -24.89
N ASN A 181 10.54 -14.60 -26.19
CA ASN A 181 11.58 -14.47 -27.22
C ASN A 181 12.23 -13.07 -27.28
N ALA A 182 11.50 -11.99 -27.01
CA ALA A 182 12.07 -10.64 -26.88
C ALA A 182 12.97 -10.49 -25.64
N GLY A 183 12.85 -11.40 -24.67
CA GLY A 183 13.82 -11.55 -23.58
C GLY A 183 15.15 -12.17 -24.01
N VAL A 184 15.24 -12.74 -25.23
CA VAL A 184 16.38 -13.53 -25.71
C VAL A 184 17.11 -12.86 -26.90
N SER A 185 16.48 -11.99 -27.69
CA SER A 185 17.04 -11.56 -29.00
C SER A 185 17.08 -10.05 -29.33
N GLY A 186 17.20 -9.15 -28.35
CA GLY A 186 17.16 -7.69 -28.59
C GLY A 186 18.24 -6.87 -27.89
N ALA A 187 19.51 -7.19 -28.09
CA ALA A 187 20.63 -6.43 -27.52
C ALA A 187 20.91 -5.15 -28.33
N LYS A 188 20.50 -3.99 -27.82
CA LYS A 188 21.23 -2.71 -27.98
C LYS A 188 21.18 -1.90 -26.69
N SER A 189 22.36 -1.77 -26.08
CA SER A 189 22.73 -1.04 -24.86
C SER A 189 22.15 -1.55 -23.54
N SER A 190 23.04 -2.23 -22.81
CA SER A 190 22.82 -2.96 -21.56
C SER A 190 22.60 -2.10 -20.31
N TYR A 191 22.65 -0.77 -20.40
CA TYR A 191 22.67 0.09 -19.20
C TYR A 191 21.31 0.71 -18.82
N ASP A 192 20.41 0.95 -19.78
CA ASP A 192 19.11 1.61 -19.49
C ASP A 192 17.91 0.65 -19.37
N LEU A 193 18.00 -0.55 -19.97
CA LEU A 193 16.92 -1.57 -19.93
C LEU A 193 16.94 -2.45 -18.67
N VAL A 194 18.08 -2.50 -17.98
CA VAL A 194 18.24 -3.20 -16.69
C VAL A 194 17.46 -2.46 -15.59
N ARG A 195 17.38 -1.13 -15.65
CA ARG A 195 16.79 -0.32 -14.57
C ARG A 195 15.27 -0.48 -14.41
N ASN A 196 14.48 -0.41 -15.49
CA ASN A 196 13.00 -0.44 -15.38
C ASN A 196 12.40 -1.87 -15.29
N ARG A 197 13.07 -2.88 -15.84
CA ARG A 197 12.61 -4.28 -15.78
C ARG A 197 13.00 -4.92 -14.46
N ASP A 198 14.14 -4.53 -13.90
CA ASP A 198 14.53 -4.91 -12.56
C ASP A 198 13.71 -4.14 -11.52
N GLU A 199 13.42 -2.83 -11.63
CA GLU A 199 12.65 -2.12 -10.58
C GLU A 199 11.29 -2.79 -10.31
N ALA A 200 10.52 -3.18 -11.33
CA ALA A 200 9.24 -3.85 -11.13
C ALA A 200 9.36 -5.26 -10.54
N THR A 201 10.35 -6.05 -10.98
CA THR A 201 10.60 -7.40 -10.43
C THR A 201 11.28 -7.36 -9.07
N LEU A 202 12.13 -6.38 -8.80
CA LEU A 202 12.73 -6.05 -7.51
C LEU A 202 11.67 -5.57 -6.54
N LEU A 203 10.71 -4.74 -6.97
CA LEU A 203 9.57 -4.32 -6.16
C LEU A 203 8.63 -5.50 -5.86
N GLU A 204 8.45 -6.43 -6.80
CA GLU A 204 7.69 -7.67 -6.58
C GLU A 204 8.42 -8.64 -5.64
N LYS A 205 9.73 -8.85 -5.83
CA LYS A 205 10.61 -9.59 -4.90
C LYS A 205 10.64 -8.95 -3.51
N MET A 206 10.67 -7.62 -3.47
CA MET A 206 10.56 -6.84 -2.25
C MET A 206 9.23 -7.15 -1.59
N ARG A 207 8.10 -7.10 -2.30
CA ARG A 207 6.79 -7.46 -1.74
C ARG A 207 6.70 -8.91 -1.29
N SER A 208 7.34 -9.85 -1.98
CA SER A 208 7.37 -11.27 -1.61
C SER A 208 8.36 -11.61 -0.51
N GLY A 209 9.26 -10.67 -0.15
CA GLY A 209 10.28 -10.84 0.88
C GLY A 209 11.55 -11.58 0.43
N GLN A 210 11.65 -11.95 -0.85
CA GLN A 210 12.78 -12.69 -1.43
C GLN A 210 13.76 -11.75 -2.14
N ILE A 211 14.33 -10.78 -1.41
CA ILE A 211 15.36 -9.88 -1.96
C ILE A 211 16.76 -10.35 -1.57
N THR A 212 17.65 -10.48 -2.56
CA THR A 212 19.08 -10.72 -2.34
C THR A 212 19.79 -9.46 -1.82
N GLU A 213 21.09 -9.54 -1.53
CA GLU A 213 21.87 -8.37 -1.11
C GLU A 213 22.01 -7.37 -2.25
N GLU A 214 22.36 -7.87 -3.44
CA GLU A 214 22.46 -7.09 -4.67
C GLU A 214 21.12 -6.43 -5.04
N ASP A 215 20.00 -7.17 -4.93
CA ASP A 215 18.65 -6.63 -5.14
C ASP A 215 18.36 -5.44 -4.19
N ALA A 216 18.75 -5.57 -2.91
CA ALA A 216 18.53 -4.53 -1.91
C ALA A 216 19.41 -3.30 -2.15
N GLU A 217 20.67 -3.48 -2.57
CA GLU A 217 21.59 -2.38 -2.89
C GLU A 217 21.09 -1.56 -4.08
N LEU A 218 20.59 -2.23 -5.13
CA LEU A 218 20.00 -1.57 -6.29
C LEU A 218 18.76 -0.75 -5.92
N LEU A 219 17.83 -1.35 -5.16
CA LEU A 219 16.64 -0.67 -4.68
C LEU A 219 16.97 0.52 -3.78
N LEU A 220 17.94 0.36 -2.87
CA LEU A 220 18.40 1.46 -2.02
C LEU A 220 18.99 2.59 -2.85
N ALA A 221 19.86 2.31 -3.82
CA ALA A 221 20.45 3.34 -4.66
C ALA A 221 19.40 4.17 -5.43
N GLU A 222 18.32 3.54 -5.89
CA GLU A 222 17.22 4.24 -6.56
C GLU A 222 16.42 5.13 -5.60
N GLU A 223 16.07 4.63 -4.41
CA GLU A 223 15.36 5.44 -3.41
C GLU A 223 16.24 6.57 -2.87
N GLU A 224 17.55 6.35 -2.73
CA GLU A 224 18.52 7.40 -2.37
C GLU A 224 18.61 8.47 -3.46
N LYS A 225 18.55 8.10 -4.75
CA LYS A 225 18.49 9.08 -5.84
C LYS A 225 17.22 9.93 -5.76
N LYS A 226 16.06 9.31 -5.47
CA LYS A 226 14.79 10.05 -5.26
C LYS A 226 14.91 11.03 -4.10
N LEU A 227 15.56 10.63 -3.00
CA LEU A 227 15.83 11.51 -1.86
C LEU A 227 16.87 12.61 -2.16
N GLN A 228 17.84 12.37 -3.04
CA GLN A 228 18.77 13.41 -3.49
C GLN A 228 18.06 14.48 -4.34
N GLU A 229 17.17 14.05 -5.24
CA GLU A 229 16.37 14.94 -6.08
C GLU A 229 15.29 15.68 -5.25
N ASN A 230 14.70 14.99 -4.27
CA ASN A 230 13.72 15.55 -3.34
C ASN A 230 13.97 15.06 -1.89
N PRO A 231 14.72 15.81 -1.08
CA PRO A 231 15.04 15.45 0.31
C PRO A 231 13.82 15.34 1.24
N LEU A 232 12.64 15.79 0.81
CA LEU A 232 11.38 15.69 1.57
C LEU A 232 10.48 14.56 1.05
N ASP A 233 10.98 13.67 0.19
CA ASP A 233 10.19 12.53 -0.30
C ASP A 233 9.97 11.48 0.79
N ARG A 234 8.83 11.60 1.49
CA ARG A 234 8.41 10.67 2.54
C ARG A 234 8.15 9.26 2.02
N ARG A 235 7.80 9.09 0.74
CA ARG A 235 7.58 7.74 0.18
C ARG A 235 8.92 7.04 0.00
N ALA A 236 9.91 7.76 -0.52
CA ALA A 236 11.23 7.22 -0.76
C ALA A 236 11.93 6.79 0.55
N ILE A 237 11.93 7.62 1.58
CA ILE A 237 12.57 7.24 2.86
C ILE A 237 11.88 6.06 3.54
N ARG A 238 10.55 5.94 3.43
CA ARG A 238 9.83 4.75 3.92
C ARG A 238 10.25 3.49 3.17
N SER A 239 10.42 3.60 1.84
CA SER A 239 10.92 2.50 1.01
C SER A 239 12.33 2.07 1.46
N VAL A 240 13.24 3.03 1.69
CA VAL A 240 14.57 2.77 2.27
C VAL A 240 14.47 1.97 3.58
N GLY A 241 13.61 2.41 4.50
CA GLY A 241 13.38 1.70 5.76
C GLY A 241 12.88 0.26 5.57
N GLU A 242 11.90 0.06 4.68
CA GLU A 242 11.35 -1.26 4.37
C GLU A 242 12.39 -2.21 3.73
N ILE A 243 13.22 -1.70 2.82
CA ILE A 243 14.29 -2.49 2.17
C ILE A 243 15.31 -2.95 3.23
N LEU A 244 15.77 -2.04 4.09
CA LEU A 244 16.72 -2.35 5.16
C LEU A 244 16.16 -3.39 6.13
N VAL A 245 14.88 -3.30 6.49
CA VAL A 245 14.22 -4.27 7.37
C VAL A 245 14.09 -5.65 6.74
N LYS A 246 13.82 -5.75 5.44
CA LYS A 246 13.83 -7.04 4.73
C LYS A 246 15.20 -7.72 4.74
N ARG A 247 16.26 -6.93 4.85
CA ARG A 247 17.64 -7.41 5.07
C ARG A 247 18.01 -7.54 6.56
N LYS A 248 17.04 -7.42 7.48
CA LYS A 248 17.21 -7.45 8.95
C LYS A 248 18.16 -6.37 9.49
N LYS A 249 18.41 -5.30 8.72
CA LYS A 249 19.21 -4.12 9.11
C LYS A 249 18.35 -3.11 9.87
N TYR A 250 17.69 -3.55 10.94
CA TYR A 250 16.69 -2.78 11.69
C TYR A 250 17.23 -1.48 12.31
N LEU A 251 18.45 -1.50 12.86
CA LEU A 251 19.06 -0.31 13.46
C LEU A 251 19.41 0.75 12.42
N GLU A 252 19.86 0.31 11.24
CA GLU A 252 20.14 1.21 10.13
C GLU A 252 18.86 1.84 9.60
N ALA A 253 17.80 1.04 9.44
CA ALA A 253 16.47 1.54 9.07
C ALA A 253 15.97 2.60 10.06
N TYR A 254 16.04 2.30 11.36
CA TYR A 254 15.70 3.25 12.42
C TYR A 254 16.50 4.56 12.29
N LYS A 255 17.83 4.47 12.15
CA LYS A 255 18.69 5.64 12.04
C LYS A 255 18.34 6.49 10.82
N ARG A 256 18.19 5.87 9.64
CA ARG A 256 17.84 6.59 8.39
C ARG A 256 16.51 7.33 8.51
N LEU A 257 15.48 6.68 9.08
CA LEU A 257 14.17 7.27 9.29
C LEU A 257 14.21 8.42 10.33
N MET A 258 14.96 8.25 11.43
CA MET A 258 15.14 9.30 12.43
C MET A 258 15.98 10.48 11.92
N ASP A 259 16.96 10.26 11.05
CA ASP A 259 17.70 11.33 10.41
C ASP A 259 16.81 12.11 9.44
N PHE A 260 15.90 11.44 8.73
CA PHE A 260 14.88 12.11 7.90
C PHE A 260 13.91 12.95 8.74
N MET A 261 13.48 12.47 9.91
CA MET A 261 12.65 13.23 10.86
C MET A 261 13.30 14.56 11.31
N LYS A 262 14.64 14.67 11.27
CA LYS A 262 15.32 15.96 11.55
C LYS A 262 15.17 16.95 10.39
N VAL A 263 15.01 16.44 9.17
CA VAL A 263 14.82 17.24 7.93
C VAL A 263 13.35 17.61 7.76
N ASP A 264 12.43 16.67 7.97
CA ASP A 264 10.99 16.88 7.99
C ASP A 264 10.37 16.44 9.34
N PRO A 265 10.40 17.31 10.37
CA PRO A 265 9.79 17.01 11.67
C PRO A 265 8.28 16.77 11.63
N SER A 266 7.60 17.17 10.55
CA SER A 266 6.15 16.97 10.40
C SER A 266 5.77 15.58 9.88
N ALA A 267 6.75 14.75 9.51
CA ALA A 267 6.56 13.39 9.03
C ALA A 267 6.37 12.37 10.17
N SER A 268 5.41 12.59 11.08
CA SER A 268 5.17 11.72 12.26
C SER A 268 5.03 10.23 11.88
N GLU A 269 4.46 9.93 10.72
CA GLU A 269 4.31 8.57 10.20
C GLU A 269 5.65 7.86 9.94
N VAL A 270 6.71 8.62 9.62
CA VAL A 270 8.07 8.11 9.42
C VAL A 270 8.70 7.81 10.78
N GLY A 271 8.49 8.68 11.78
CA GLY A 271 8.92 8.45 13.16
C GLY A 271 8.30 7.18 13.74
N GLU A 272 6.98 7.01 13.62
CA GLU A 272 6.28 5.79 14.06
C GLU A 272 6.84 4.52 13.41
N LEU A 273 7.20 4.60 12.12
CA LEU A 273 7.82 3.49 11.41
C LEU A 273 9.24 3.19 11.95
N ALA A 274 10.01 4.23 12.25
CA ALA A 274 11.33 4.07 12.87
C ALA A 274 11.20 3.32 14.20
N SER A 275 10.28 3.76 15.06
CA SER A 275 10.04 3.17 16.39
C SER A 275 9.58 1.72 16.28
N LYS A 276 8.73 1.40 15.31
CA LYS A 276 8.36 0.01 14.99
C LYS A 276 9.59 -0.85 14.66
N TYR A 277 10.49 -0.37 13.81
CA TYR A 277 11.67 -1.14 13.40
C TYR A 277 12.71 -1.29 14.51
N LYS A 278 12.86 -0.27 15.37
CA LYS A 278 13.70 -0.39 16.57
C LYS A 278 13.14 -1.39 17.57
N ASN A 279 11.82 -1.48 17.72
CA ASN A 279 11.18 -2.54 18.51
C ASN A 279 11.42 -3.94 17.92
N GLN A 280 11.32 -4.10 16.60
CA GLN A 280 11.62 -5.37 15.92
C GLN A 280 13.07 -5.81 16.09
N TYR A 281 14.01 -4.86 16.15
CA TYR A 281 15.40 -5.16 16.53
C TYR A 281 15.47 -5.82 17.90
N TYR A 282 14.85 -5.22 18.92
CA TYR A 282 14.86 -5.79 20.27
C TYR A 282 14.21 -7.17 20.31
N ASP A 283 13.06 -7.35 19.66
CA ASP A 283 12.41 -8.67 19.54
C ASP A 283 13.35 -9.71 18.93
N GLY A 284 14.04 -9.37 17.84
CA GLY A 284 15.01 -10.24 17.18
C GLY A 284 16.18 -10.61 18.08
N MET A 285 16.73 -9.64 18.83
CA MET A 285 17.86 -9.88 19.73
C MET A 285 17.47 -10.71 20.95
N ILE A 286 16.30 -10.46 21.54
CA ILE A 286 15.76 -11.25 22.66
C ILE A 286 15.54 -12.70 22.19
N GLN A 287 14.88 -12.90 21.05
CA GLN A 287 14.63 -14.23 20.48
C GLN A 287 15.93 -14.97 20.13
N LEU A 288 16.94 -14.27 19.60
CA LEU A 288 18.25 -14.85 19.35
C LEU A 288 18.92 -15.33 20.65
N CYS A 289 18.84 -14.53 21.72
CA CYS A 289 19.37 -14.92 23.03
C CYS A 289 18.65 -16.14 23.58
N ILE A 290 17.31 -16.18 23.52
CA ILE A 290 16.50 -17.34 23.94
C ILE A 290 16.91 -18.60 23.17
N LYS A 291 17.00 -18.52 21.84
CA LYS A 291 17.43 -19.66 21.00
C LYS A 291 18.82 -20.17 21.37
N LYS A 292 19.77 -19.26 21.62
CA LYS A 292 21.12 -19.62 22.06
C LYS A 292 21.15 -20.22 23.46
N ALA A 293 20.30 -19.75 24.37
CA ALA A 293 20.16 -20.34 25.71
C ALA A 293 19.69 -21.80 25.64
N HIS A 294 18.75 -22.12 24.75
CA HIS A 294 18.30 -23.49 24.51
C HIS A 294 19.38 -24.35 23.82
N ALA A 295 20.11 -23.80 22.85
CA ALA A 295 21.14 -24.53 22.11
C ALA A 295 22.42 -24.79 22.94
N GLU A 296 22.74 -23.91 23.89
CA GLU A 296 23.92 -24.01 24.75
C GLU A 296 23.52 -23.92 26.24
N PRO A 297 22.98 -25.00 26.86
CA PRO A 297 22.48 -24.98 28.24
C PRO A 297 23.51 -24.49 29.27
N ALA A 298 24.79 -24.81 29.07
CA ALA A 298 25.89 -24.36 29.93
C ALA A 298 26.07 -22.83 29.95
N LYS A 299 25.59 -22.12 28.93
CA LYS A 299 25.64 -20.65 28.82
C LYS A 299 24.24 -20.01 28.93
N ALA A 300 23.21 -20.79 29.26
CA ALA A 300 21.82 -20.31 29.27
C ALA A 300 21.64 -19.08 30.17
N ALA A 301 22.22 -19.08 31.36
CA ALA A 301 22.15 -17.94 32.29
C ALA A 301 22.74 -16.65 31.68
N ALA A 302 23.87 -16.74 30.98
CA ALA A 302 24.49 -15.57 30.34
C ALA A 302 23.63 -15.03 29.18
N TYR A 303 23.04 -15.92 28.38
CA TYR A 303 22.11 -15.50 27.32
C TYR A 303 20.79 -14.94 27.87
N GLN A 304 20.28 -15.47 28.98
CA GLN A 304 19.11 -14.93 29.67
C GLN A 304 19.39 -13.54 30.24
N ALA A 305 20.56 -13.33 30.86
CA ALA A 305 20.98 -12.01 31.33
C ALA A 305 21.02 -11.00 30.18
N LYS A 306 21.61 -11.38 29.03
CA LYS A 306 21.63 -10.53 27.83
C LYS A 306 20.25 -10.26 27.25
N ALA A 307 19.34 -11.24 27.28
CA ALA A 307 17.95 -11.02 26.88
C ALA A 307 17.25 -10.00 27.79
N ASN A 308 17.53 -10.04 29.09
CA ASN A 308 17.01 -9.07 30.05
C ASN A 308 17.60 -7.66 29.82
N GLU A 309 18.89 -7.54 29.49
CA GLU A 309 19.49 -6.26 29.09
C GLU A 309 18.73 -5.64 27.90
N PHE A 310 18.45 -6.41 26.84
CA PHE A 310 17.67 -5.91 25.71
C PHE A 310 16.21 -5.56 26.08
N ARG A 311 15.59 -6.28 27.03
CA ARG A 311 14.26 -5.93 27.53
C ARG A 311 14.27 -4.58 28.24
N GLU A 312 15.28 -4.33 29.07
CA GLU A 312 15.41 -3.06 29.79
C GLU A 312 15.76 -1.90 28.86
N GLU A 313 16.64 -2.11 27.86
CA GLU A 313 16.90 -1.12 26.82
C GLU A 313 15.63 -0.80 26.01
N ARG A 314 14.83 -1.82 25.68
CA ARG A 314 13.55 -1.64 24.99
C ARG A 314 12.57 -0.82 25.82
N LYS A 315 12.40 -1.12 27.10
CA LYS A 315 11.50 -0.37 27.99
C LYS A 315 11.87 1.11 28.04
N LYS A 316 13.17 1.42 28.24
CA LYS A 316 13.68 2.80 28.24
C LYS A 316 13.39 3.50 26.91
N PHE A 317 13.70 2.84 25.80
CA PHE A 317 13.41 3.37 24.47
C PHE A 317 11.91 3.64 24.26
N GLN A 318 11.03 2.69 24.60
CA GLN A 318 9.59 2.82 24.44
C GLN A 318 9.02 3.96 25.28
N LEU A 319 9.52 4.14 26.51
CA LEU A 319 9.12 5.24 27.38
C LEU A 319 9.42 6.60 26.75
N GLU A 320 10.66 6.80 26.29
CA GLU A 320 11.09 8.04 25.64
C GLU A 320 10.31 8.29 24.35
N ASP A 321 10.21 7.27 23.50
CA ASP A 321 9.57 7.34 22.18
C ASP A 321 8.08 7.67 22.27
N TRP A 322 7.33 6.93 23.10
CA TRP A 322 5.90 7.22 23.29
C TRP A 322 5.67 8.58 23.95
N GLY A 323 6.58 9.01 24.83
CA GLY A 323 6.56 10.36 25.40
C GLY A 323 6.67 11.42 24.32
N MET A 324 7.63 11.30 23.40
CA MET A 324 7.77 12.19 22.25
C MET A 324 6.55 12.16 21.34
N GLN A 325 6.00 10.98 21.03
CA GLN A 325 4.83 10.84 20.18
C GLN A 325 3.57 11.48 20.77
N VAL A 326 3.34 11.35 22.09
CA VAL A 326 2.21 12.00 22.77
C VAL A 326 2.41 13.51 22.87
N GLN A 327 3.64 13.99 22.99
CA GLN A 327 3.92 15.43 22.92
C GLN A 327 3.62 15.99 21.52
N ALA A 328 3.97 15.26 20.47
CA ALA A 328 3.69 15.64 19.09
C ALA A 328 2.19 15.56 18.73
N ALA A 329 1.46 14.59 19.28
CA ALA A 329 0.03 14.41 19.05
C ALA A 329 -0.78 14.31 20.37
N PRO A 330 -0.95 15.41 21.12
CA PRO A 330 -1.57 15.37 22.45
C PRO A 330 -3.04 14.94 22.47
N THR A 331 -3.76 15.03 21.35
CA THR A 331 -5.17 14.64 21.28
C THR A 331 -5.37 13.18 20.89
N ASP A 332 -4.30 12.46 20.55
CA ASP A 332 -4.37 11.05 20.16
C ASP A 332 -4.48 10.16 21.41
N LEU A 333 -5.68 9.60 21.62
CA LEU A 333 -6.00 8.78 22.79
C LEU A 333 -5.35 7.41 22.76
N ASP A 334 -5.10 6.87 21.56
CA ASP A 334 -4.49 5.55 21.36
C ASP A 334 -3.00 5.62 21.69
N LYS A 335 -2.32 6.69 21.26
CA LYS A 335 -0.92 6.95 21.67
C LYS A 335 -0.78 7.15 23.17
N ARG A 336 -1.77 7.80 23.81
CA ARG A 336 -1.80 7.96 25.27
C ARG A 336 -1.93 6.62 26.00
N PHE A 337 -2.70 5.67 25.47
CA PHE A 337 -2.75 4.32 26.02
C PHE A 337 -1.36 3.67 26.01
N HIS A 338 -0.69 3.68 24.86
CA HIS A 338 0.64 3.08 24.73
C HIS A 338 1.70 3.78 25.58
N TYR A 339 1.64 5.10 25.71
CA TYR A 339 2.52 5.84 26.62
C TYR A 339 2.24 5.50 28.09
N GLY A 340 0.97 5.36 28.48
CA GLY A 340 0.59 4.88 29.81
C GLY A 340 1.17 3.51 30.11
N GLN A 341 1.13 2.58 29.14
CA GLN A 341 1.74 1.25 29.29
C GLN A 341 3.26 1.36 29.50
N ALA A 342 3.95 2.15 28.67
CA ALA A 342 5.40 2.33 28.81
C ALA A 342 5.80 2.97 30.15
N LEU A 343 4.99 3.91 30.66
CA LEU A 343 5.18 4.50 31.99
C LEU A 343 4.96 3.48 33.10
N PHE A 344 3.92 2.64 32.99
CA PHE A 344 3.64 1.59 33.96
C PHE A 344 4.77 0.56 34.00
N ASP A 345 5.24 0.10 32.84
CA ASP A 345 6.34 -0.86 32.73
C ASP A 345 7.68 -0.31 33.25
N ALA A 346 7.82 1.03 33.30
CA ALA A 346 8.95 1.73 33.88
C ALA A 346 8.80 2.06 35.38
N GLY A 347 7.70 1.64 36.02
CA GLY A 347 7.42 1.91 37.44
C GLY A 347 7.02 3.35 37.74
N ASN A 348 6.43 4.06 36.77
CA ASN A 348 5.88 5.40 36.95
C ASN A 348 4.34 5.37 36.91
N GLU A 349 3.75 4.71 37.90
CA GLU A 349 2.33 4.39 37.95
C GLU A 349 1.45 5.64 38.07
N SER A 350 1.94 6.67 38.75
CA SER A 350 1.20 7.93 38.91
C SER A 350 1.01 8.65 37.57
N GLU A 351 2.07 8.73 36.75
CA GLU A 351 1.95 9.35 35.43
C GLU A 351 1.24 8.42 34.45
N ALA A 352 1.46 7.10 34.53
CA ALA A 352 0.73 6.11 33.75
C ALA A 352 -0.79 6.25 33.95
N PHE A 353 -1.24 6.35 35.20
CA PHE A 353 -2.64 6.55 35.53
C PHE A 353 -3.24 7.78 34.85
N LYS A 354 -2.53 8.92 34.83
CA LYS A 354 -3.00 10.15 34.15
C LYS A 354 -3.14 9.95 32.65
N GLN A 355 -2.24 9.18 32.03
CA GLN A 355 -2.35 8.86 30.61
C GLN A 355 -3.53 7.92 30.34
N PHE A 356 -3.71 6.89 31.15
CA PHE A 356 -4.85 5.97 31.02
C PHE A 356 -6.20 6.66 31.28
N GLN A 357 -6.27 7.60 32.22
CA GLN A 357 -7.48 8.39 32.47
C GLN A 357 -7.93 9.21 31.25
N LYS A 358 -6.99 9.61 30.39
CA LYS A 358 -7.31 10.21 29.09
C LYS A 358 -7.66 9.13 28.06
N ALA A 359 -6.87 8.07 28.01
CA ALA A 359 -7.04 6.97 27.05
C ALA A 359 -8.34 6.17 27.21
N VAL A 360 -8.97 6.18 28.39
CA VAL A 360 -10.26 5.53 28.63
C VAL A 360 -11.38 6.04 27.71
N LYS A 361 -11.20 7.23 27.11
CA LYS A 361 -12.13 7.79 26.12
C LYS A 361 -11.91 7.23 24.70
N SER A 362 -10.85 6.45 24.47
CA SER A 362 -10.59 5.81 23.18
C SER A 362 -11.65 4.74 22.92
N PRO A 363 -12.33 4.73 21.75
CA PRO A 363 -13.22 3.64 21.37
C PRO A 363 -12.53 2.28 21.34
N LYS A 364 -11.22 2.26 21.04
CA LYS A 364 -10.42 1.04 20.90
C LYS A 364 -9.86 0.55 22.24
N PHE A 365 -9.43 1.47 23.10
CA PHE A 365 -8.70 1.15 24.32
C PHE A 365 -9.46 1.41 25.61
N SER A 366 -10.72 1.84 25.58
CA SER A 366 -11.51 2.20 26.78
C SER A 366 -11.43 1.15 27.89
N LYS A 367 -11.84 -0.10 27.61
CA LYS A 367 -11.87 -1.18 28.61
C LYS A 367 -10.47 -1.51 29.14
N LYS A 368 -9.49 -1.64 28.24
CA LYS A 368 -8.10 -1.95 28.58
C LYS A 368 -7.43 -0.83 29.39
N ALA A 369 -7.69 0.42 29.06
CA ALA A 369 -7.22 1.58 29.82
C ALA A 369 -7.84 1.58 31.23
N GLY A 370 -9.12 1.24 31.36
CA GLY A 370 -9.78 1.06 32.66
C GLY A 370 -9.12 -0.02 33.53
N LEU A 371 -8.79 -1.18 32.95
CA LEU A 371 -8.06 -2.23 33.68
C LEU A 371 -6.70 -1.73 34.16
N MET A 372 -5.95 -1.09 33.26
CA MET A 372 -4.64 -0.56 33.60
C MET A 372 -4.69 0.58 34.63
N MET A 373 -5.77 1.37 34.68
CA MET A 373 -6.00 2.33 35.76
C MET A 373 -6.15 1.61 37.11
N GLY A 374 -6.93 0.54 37.18
CA GLY A 374 -7.05 -0.30 38.38
C GLY A 374 -5.69 -0.88 38.80
N GLN A 375 -4.91 -1.38 37.84
CA GLN A 375 -3.57 -1.92 38.12
C GLN A 375 -2.59 -0.87 38.64
N CYS A 376 -2.61 0.35 38.08
CA CYS A 376 -1.82 1.47 38.60
C CYS A 376 -2.21 1.78 40.06
N LEU A 377 -3.51 1.84 40.36
CA LEU A 377 -4.01 2.09 41.71
C LEU A 377 -3.60 1.00 42.69
N LEU A 378 -3.68 -0.27 42.28
CA LEU A 378 -3.28 -1.41 43.08
C LEU A 378 -1.78 -1.37 43.42
N THR A 379 -0.94 -1.08 42.41
CA THR A 379 0.52 -0.96 42.56
C THR A 379 0.88 0.21 43.48
N MET A 380 0.13 1.32 43.43
CA MET A 380 0.25 2.45 44.36
C MET A 380 -0.36 2.19 45.76
N GLY A 381 -0.84 0.97 46.05
CA GLY A 381 -1.45 0.60 47.32
C GLY A 381 -2.83 1.20 47.59
N ARG A 382 -3.49 1.76 46.57
CA ARG A 382 -4.83 2.35 46.66
C ARG A 382 -5.90 1.28 46.42
N ILE A 383 -5.95 0.30 47.31
CA ILE A 383 -6.71 -0.95 47.19
C ILE A 383 -8.19 -0.71 46.90
N GLU A 384 -8.87 0.13 47.69
CA GLU A 384 -10.32 0.41 47.50
C GLU A 384 -10.63 1.04 46.13
N MET A 385 -9.77 1.95 45.67
CA MET A 385 -9.95 2.59 44.37
C MET A 385 -9.65 1.62 43.21
N ALA A 386 -8.68 0.72 43.38
CA ALA A 386 -8.39 -0.33 42.41
C ALA A 386 -9.59 -1.27 42.24
N GLU A 387 -10.20 -1.70 43.35
CA GLU A 387 -11.42 -2.52 43.34
C GLU A 387 -12.57 -1.82 42.60
N MET A 388 -12.84 -0.55 42.90
CA MET A 388 -13.87 0.21 42.20
C MET A 388 -13.60 0.31 40.69
N ALA A 389 -12.33 0.48 40.29
CA ALA A 389 -11.95 0.53 38.89
C ALA A 389 -12.17 -0.82 38.20
N PHE A 390 -11.78 -1.94 38.82
CA PHE A 390 -12.00 -3.27 38.28
C PHE A 390 -13.50 -3.61 38.14
N GLN A 391 -14.31 -3.35 39.16
CA GLN A 391 -15.77 -3.52 39.09
C GLN A 391 -16.42 -2.67 37.98
N GLN A 392 -15.90 -1.48 37.71
CA GLN A 392 -16.42 -0.62 36.65
C GLN A 392 -16.08 -1.16 35.26
N VAL A 393 -14.93 -1.83 35.10
CA VAL A 393 -14.56 -2.50 33.85
C VAL A 393 -15.35 -3.79 33.67
N GLU A 394 -15.51 -4.58 34.73
CA GLU A 394 -16.29 -5.82 34.72
C GLU A 394 -17.70 -5.60 34.12
N LYS A 395 -18.39 -4.53 34.55
CA LYS A 395 -19.71 -4.13 34.03
C LYS A 395 -19.75 -3.79 32.53
N GLN A 396 -18.60 -3.54 31.91
CA GLN A 396 -18.46 -3.18 30.49
C GLN A 396 -17.94 -4.35 29.63
N LEU A 397 -17.42 -5.39 30.25
CA LEU A 397 -16.96 -6.58 29.53
C LEU A 397 -18.16 -7.36 29.00
N THR A 398 -17.95 -8.01 27.88
CA THR A 398 -18.91 -8.87 27.17
C THR A 398 -18.26 -10.21 26.87
N ASP A 399 -19.04 -11.21 26.49
CA ASP A 399 -18.52 -12.54 26.14
C ASP A 399 -17.45 -12.52 25.03
N GLY A 400 -17.41 -11.46 24.23
CA GLY A 400 -16.38 -11.27 23.20
C GLY A 400 -15.04 -10.71 23.70
N ASP A 401 -14.91 -10.41 25.00
CA ASP A 401 -13.72 -9.80 25.60
C ASP A 401 -12.88 -10.81 26.42
N GLU A 402 -12.82 -12.07 26.00
CA GLU A 402 -12.18 -13.19 26.74
C GLU A 402 -10.77 -12.85 27.28
N ASP A 403 -9.90 -12.25 26.46
CA ASP A 403 -8.55 -11.88 26.88
C ASP A 403 -8.55 -10.84 28.02
N LEU A 404 -9.47 -9.86 27.96
CA LEU A 404 -9.60 -8.83 29.00
C LEU A 404 -10.25 -9.38 30.26
N GLN A 405 -11.14 -10.38 30.14
CA GLN A 405 -11.69 -11.09 31.29
C GLN A 405 -10.60 -11.86 32.03
N LYS A 406 -9.70 -12.55 31.31
CA LYS A 406 -8.53 -13.21 31.92
C LYS A 406 -7.59 -12.20 32.59
N ASP A 407 -7.29 -11.09 31.94
CA ASP A 407 -6.50 -9.99 32.53
C ASP A 407 -7.15 -9.48 33.83
N LEU A 408 -8.47 -9.26 33.82
CA LEU A 408 -9.23 -8.82 34.99
C LEU A 408 -9.17 -9.85 36.13
N MET A 409 -9.43 -11.14 35.85
CA MET A 409 -9.37 -12.21 36.85
C MET A 409 -7.99 -12.28 37.53
N TYR A 410 -6.92 -12.13 36.74
CA TYR A 410 -5.56 -12.09 37.28
C TYR A 410 -5.37 -10.89 38.22
N PHE A 411 -5.78 -9.69 37.81
CA PHE A 411 -5.64 -8.48 38.63
C PHE A 411 -6.55 -8.48 39.87
N GLU A 412 -7.73 -9.10 39.80
CA GLU A 412 -8.59 -9.32 40.96
C GLU A 412 -7.97 -10.28 41.97
N ALA A 413 -7.29 -11.34 41.51
CA ALA A 413 -6.56 -12.23 42.39
C ALA A 413 -5.40 -11.49 43.09
N GLU A 414 -4.65 -10.65 42.37
CA GLU A 414 -3.64 -9.77 42.99
C GLU A 414 -4.25 -8.78 44.00
N LEU A 415 -5.43 -8.24 43.70
CA LEU A 415 -6.17 -7.36 44.61
C LEU A 415 -6.55 -8.10 45.90
N MET A 416 -7.10 -9.32 45.80
CA MET A 416 -7.46 -10.16 46.94
C MET A 416 -6.24 -10.48 47.81
N GLU A 417 -5.12 -10.82 47.18
CA GLU A 417 -3.86 -11.04 47.89
C GLU A 417 -3.39 -9.78 48.63
N LYS A 418 -3.45 -8.61 47.98
CA LYS A 418 -3.11 -7.31 48.60
C LYS A 418 -4.04 -6.93 49.75
N LYS A 419 -5.28 -7.42 49.75
CA LYS A 419 -6.24 -7.30 50.86
C LYS A 419 -5.98 -8.30 51.99
N GLY A 420 -5.14 -9.31 51.78
CA GLY A 420 -4.90 -10.41 52.71
C GLY A 420 -5.87 -11.60 52.55
N ASP A 421 -6.76 -11.58 51.56
CA ASP A 421 -7.65 -12.70 51.23
C ASP A 421 -6.92 -13.71 50.33
N VAL A 422 -5.98 -14.44 50.94
CA VAL A 422 -5.22 -15.51 50.27
C VAL A 422 -6.12 -16.63 49.74
N PRO A 423 -7.15 -17.11 50.47
CA PRO A 423 -8.08 -18.11 49.93
C PRO A 423 -8.80 -17.64 48.66
N GLY A 424 -9.34 -16.42 48.66
CA GLY A 424 -10.01 -15.85 47.48
C GLY A 424 -9.06 -15.69 46.29
N ALA A 425 -7.84 -15.19 46.53
CA ALA A 425 -6.82 -15.08 45.50
C ALA A 425 -6.46 -16.44 44.87
N LEU A 426 -6.29 -17.48 45.70
CA LEU A 426 -6.01 -18.84 45.23
C LEU A 426 -7.14 -19.40 44.36
N ASP A 427 -8.39 -19.18 44.73
CA ASP A 427 -9.53 -19.67 43.97
C ASP A 427 -9.64 -18.97 42.60
N LYS A 428 -9.44 -17.64 42.55
CA LYS A 428 -9.39 -16.90 41.28
C LYS A 428 -8.22 -17.32 40.39
N PHE A 429 -7.01 -17.51 40.94
CA PHE A 429 -5.88 -17.99 40.14
C PHE A 429 -6.11 -19.43 39.64
N ARG A 430 -6.74 -20.31 40.42
CA ARG A 430 -7.11 -21.67 39.96
C ARG A 430 -8.14 -21.64 38.85
N GLU A 431 -9.15 -20.78 38.97
CA GLU A 431 -10.15 -20.59 37.92
C GLU A 431 -9.47 -20.15 36.61
N LEU A 432 -8.56 -19.18 36.69
CA LEU A 432 -7.77 -18.72 35.55
C LEU A 432 -6.89 -19.83 34.98
N TYR A 433 -6.20 -20.61 35.82
CA TYR A 433 -5.39 -21.77 35.40
C TYR A 433 -6.23 -22.83 34.67
N MET A 434 -7.45 -23.09 35.14
CA MET A 434 -8.36 -24.04 34.48
C MET A 434 -8.83 -23.56 33.11
N GLN A 435 -8.93 -22.24 32.91
CA GLN A 435 -9.23 -21.64 31.61
C GLN A 435 -8.01 -21.61 30.69
N ASP A 436 -6.83 -21.28 31.24
CA ASP A 436 -5.60 -21.06 30.50
C ASP A 436 -4.37 -21.25 31.40
N MET A 437 -3.77 -22.45 31.31
CA MET A 437 -2.62 -22.80 32.12
C MET A 437 -1.35 -22.02 31.76
N GLU A 438 -1.25 -21.50 30.53
CA GLU A 438 -0.08 -20.74 30.06
C GLU A 438 -0.22 -19.23 30.29
N PHE A 439 -1.30 -18.79 30.96
CA PHE A 439 -1.55 -17.38 31.20
C PHE A 439 -0.56 -16.78 32.21
N ARG A 440 0.41 -16.01 31.70
CA ARG A 440 1.45 -15.32 32.48
C ARG A 440 2.20 -16.31 33.38
N ASP A 441 2.19 -16.10 34.69
CA ASP A 441 2.86 -16.87 35.73
C ASP A 441 1.84 -17.52 36.70
N VAL A 442 0.61 -17.76 36.24
CA VAL A 442 -0.50 -18.23 37.09
C VAL A 442 -0.16 -19.49 37.89
N GLU A 443 0.54 -20.46 37.29
CA GLU A 443 1.00 -21.67 37.99
C GLU A 443 1.94 -21.34 39.15
N ALA A 444 2.95 -20.51 38.90
CA ALA A 444 3.91 -20.08 39.91
C ALA A 444 3.24 -19.26 41.03
N ARG A 445 2.25 -18.43 40.70
CA ARG A 445 1.45 -17.68 41.69
C ARG A 445 0.67 -18.63 42.61
N ILE A 446 0.04 -19.67 42.05
CA ILE A 446 -0.68 -20.69 42.84
C ILE A 446 0.27 -21.43 43.78
N GLU A 447 1.45 -21.85 43.29
CA GLU A 447 2.44 -22.55 44.12
C GLU A 447 2.96 -21.66 45.26
N HIS A 448 3.29 -20.41 44.96
CA HIS A 448 3.76 -19.44 45.94
C HIS A 448 2.73 -19.22 47.05
N LEU A 449 1.44 -19.03 46.70
CA LEU A 449 0.37 -18.80 47.68
C LEU A 449 0.02 -20.06 48.49
N LYS A 450 0.26 -21.27 47.97
CA LYS A 450 0.16 -22.52 48.73
C LYS A 450 1.31 -22.69 49.72
N GLY A 451 2.52 -22.27 49.33
CA GLY A 451 3.75 -22.44 50.12
C GLY A 451 3.98 -21.35 51.18
N GLY A 452 3.39 -20.16 51.00
CA GLY A 452 3.43 -19.06 51.95
C GLY A 452 2.45 -19.26 53.10
N THR A 453 2.84 -20.03 54.11
CA THR A 453 2.16 -19.96 55.42
C THR A 453 2.46 -18.58 56.03
N PRO A 454 1.48 -17.82 56.52
CA PRO A 454 1.76 -16.56 57.21
C PRO A 454 2.58 -16.85 58.48
N ALA A 455 3.68 -16.12 58.67
CA ALA A 455 4.34 -16.03 59.97
C ALA A 455 3.67 -14.93 60.81
#